data_AF-A0A7L1ECJ0-F1
#
_entry.id   AF-A0A7L1ECJ0-F1
#
_cell.length_a   1.000
_cell.length_b   1.000
_cell.length_c   1.000
_cell.angle_alpha   90.00
_cell.angle_beta   90.00
_cell.angle_gamma   90.00
#
_symmetry.space_group_name_H-M   'P 1'
#
loop_
_entity.id
_entity.type
_entity.pdbx_description
1 polymer ?
#
loop_
_entity_poly.entity_id
_entity_poly.type
_entity_poly.pdbx_seq_one_letter_code
_entity_poly.pdbx_strand_id
1 'polypeptide(L)'
;SRYYLNCSIESHYASYSWYHEDVLVRSCNSSRPQPGCFHFIPSVRREHFGHYTCVSEEEGFRQELVKERLLDRQRSAGQRGSAAAGPAPPRLRVLVLLLLARLLH
;
A
#
# COMPACT_ATOMS: atom_id res chain seq x y z
N SER A 1 -3.03 4.33 -16.56
CA SER A 1 -2.66 5.45 -15.67
C SER A 1 -1.14 5.46 -15.50
N ARG A 2 -0.50 6.62 -15.32
CA ARG A 2 0.94 6.71 -15.04
C ARG A 2 1.20 6.93 -13.55
N TYR A 3 2.35 6.46 -13.04
CA TYR A 3 2.75 6.65 -11.65
C TYR A 3 4.27 6.83 -11.54
N TYR A 4 4.74 7.44 -10.45
CA TYR A 4 6.16 7.50 -10.14
C TYR A 4 6.37 7.35 -8.64
N LEU A 5 7.46 6.69 -8.27
CA LEU A 5 7.97 6.58 -6.92
C LEU A 5 9.19 7.50 -6.80
N ASN A 6 9.35 8.16 -5.67
CA ASN A 6 10.46 9.09 -5.44
C ASN A 6 11.27 8.65 -4.23
N CYS A 7 12.57 8.48 -4.42
CA CYS A 7 13.54 8.27 -3.35
C CYS A 7 14.42 9.51 -3.24
N SER A 8 14.33 10.18 -2.10
CA SER A 8 15.13 11.35 -1.78
C SER A 8 16.61 10.98 -1.69
N ILE A 9 17.46 11.77 -2.34
CA ILE A 9 18.92 11.63 -2.23
C ILE A 9 19.36 12.41 -0.99
N GLU A 10 19.93 11.69 -0.02
CA GLU A 10 20.48 12.24 1.23
C GLU A 10 22.01 12.35 1.17
N SER A 11 22.67 11.46 0.42
CA SER A 11 24.12 11.45 0.20
C SER A 11 24.41 11.36 -1.30
N HIS A 12 25.26 12.25 -1.79
CA HIS A 12 25.76 12.19 -3.17
C HIS A 12 26.87 11.16 -3.38
N TYR A 13 27.36 10.54 -2.31
CA TYR A 13 28.35 9.45 -2.40
C TYR A 13 27.68 8.07 -2.37
N ALA A 14 26.42 8.00 -1.93
CA ALA A 14 25.63 6.78 -1.95
C ALA A 14 25.10 6.42 -3.34
N SER A 15 24.98 5.12 -3.59
CA SER A 15 24.18 4.57 -4.69
C SER A 15 22.76 4.28 -4.20
N TYR A 16 21.77 4.38 -5.10
CA TYR A 16 20.36 4.17 -4.75
C TYR A 16 19.73 3.11 -5.64
N SER A 17 18.93 2.23 -5.06
CA SER A 17 18.27 1.13 -5.77
C SER A 17 16.81 0.98 -5.35
N TRP A 18 15.94 0.81 -6.35
CA TRP A 18 14.54 0.49 -6.17
C TRP A 18 14.31 -1.01 -6.34
N TYR A 19 13.58 -1.59 -5.41
CA TYR A 19 13.13 -2.98 -5.43
C TYR A 19 11.60 -3.04 -5.49
N HIS A 20 11.06 -3.96 -6.28
CA HIS A 20 9.63 -4.33 -6.31
C HIS A 20 9.51 -5.81 -5.99
N GLU A 21 8.79 -6.14 -4.91
CA GLU A 21 8.73 -7.53 -4.36
C GLU A 21 10.13 -8.17 -4.29
N ASP A 22 11.08 -7.44 -3.69
CA ASP A 22 12.50 -7.80 -3.52
C ASP A 22 13.33 -7.95 -4.81
N VAL A 23 12.76 -7.65 -5.99
CA VAL A 23 13.45 -7.66 -7.28
C VAL A 23 13.94 -6.26 -7.63
N LEU A 24 15.21 -6.12 -7.99
CA LEU A 24 15.78 -4.85 -8.45
C LEU A 24 15.09 -4.38 -9.74
N VAL A 25 14.44 -3.21 -9.69
CA VAL A 25 13.74 -2.61 -10.84
C VAL A 25 14.40 -1.35 -11.36
N ARG A 26 15.24 -0.68 -10.55
CA ARG A 26 16.03 0.47 -11.00
C ARG A 26 17.23 0.73 -10.09
N SER A 27 18.33 1.14 -10.68
CA SER A 27 19.47 1.74 -9.97
C SER A 27 19.68 3.19 -10.40
N CYS A 28 20.10 4.02 -9.48
CA CYS A 28 20.44 5.42 -9.68
C CYS A 28 21.87 5.65 -9.20
N ASN A 29 22.71 6.15 -10.10
CA ASN A 29 24.04 6.61 -9.73
C ASN A 29 23.99 8.10 -9.36
N SER A 30 24.67 8.46 -8.28
CA SER A 30 24.81 9.84 -7.82
C SER A 30 25.79 10.67 -8.67
N SER A 31 26.46 10.05 -9.65
CA SER A 31 27.48 10.65 -10.51
C SER A 31 26.95 11.79 -11.41
N ARG A 32 25.63 11.97 -11.51
CA ARG A 32 25.01 13.09 -12.20
C ARG A 32 24.10 13.83 -11.22
N PRO A 33 24.10 15.18 -11.23
CA PRO A 33 23.13 15.95 -10.46
C PRO A 33 21.72 15.64 -11.00
N GLN A 34 21.02 14.76 -10.30
CA GLN A 34 19.62 14.46 -10.50
C GLN A 34 18.88 14.91 -9.23
N PRO A 35 17.69 15.53 -9.36
CA PRO A 35 16.94 16.03 -8.21
C PRO A 35 16.43 14.91 -7.27
N GLY A 36 16.55 13.64 -7.67
CA GLY A 36 16.13 12.47 -6.89
C GLY A 36 16.28 11.17 -7.68
N CYS A 37 16.11 10.03 -7.00
CA CYS A 37 16.06 8.71 -7.63
C CYS A 37 14.61 8.27 -7.84
N PHE A 38 14.08 8.53 -9.03
CA PHE A 38 12.68 8.23 -9.36
C PHE A 38 12.54 6.84 -9.97
N HIS A 39 11.47 6.10 -9.70
CA HIS A 39 11.06 4.94 -10.50
C HIS A 39 9.77 5.28 -11.23
N PHE A 40 9.80 5.30 -12.57
CA PHE A 40 8.65 5.69 -13.40
C PHE A 40 7.93 4.47 -13.93
N ILE A 41 6.61 4.43 -13.74
CA ILE A 41 5.70 3.41 -14.25
C ILE A 41 4.81 4.07 -15.32
N PRO A 42 5.13 3.94 -16.61
CA PRO A 42 4.43 4.67 -17.68
C PRO A 42 2.94 4.29 -17.77
N SER A 43 2.64 3.02 -17.56
CA SER A 43 1.29 2.48 -17.52
C SER A 43 1.19 1.44 -16.40
N VAL A 44 0.45 1.77 -15.34
CA VAL A 44 0.20 0.86 -14.22
C VAL A 44 -0.62 -0.34 -14.72
N ARG A 45 -0.13 -1.54 -14.40
CA ARG A 45 -0.68 -2.85 -14.78
C ARG A 45 -0.63 -3.74 -13.54
N ARG A 46 -1.20 -4.95 -13.63
CA ARG A 46 -1.37 -5.82 -12.46
C ARG A 46 -0.04 -6.19 -11.80
N GLU A 47 0.97 -6.41 -12.61
CA GLU A 47 2.34 -6.73 -12.21
C GLU A 47 3.04 -5.58 -11.47
N HIS A 48 2.55 -4.34 -11.56
CA HIS A 48 3.16 -3.21 -10.87
C HIS A 48 2.62 -3.01 -9.45
N PHE A 49 1.53 -3.68 -9.05
CA PHE A 49 1.05 -3.62 -7.68
C PHE A 49 1.95 -4.44 -6.75
N GLY A 50 2.09 -4.02 -5.50
CA GLY A 50 2.99 -4.69 -4.57
C GLY A 50 3.84 -3.73 -3.76
N HIS A 51 4.80 -4.29 -3.04
CA HIS A 51 5.75 -3.55 -2.21
C HIS A 51 6.89 -2.98 -3.05
N TYR A 52 7.20 -1.72 -2.79
CA TYR A 52 8.38 -1.06 -3.31
C TYR A 52 9.26 -0.61 -2.15
N THR A 53 10.57 -0.78 -2.32
CA THR A 53 11.56 -0.33 -1.34
C THR A 53 12.70 0.40 -2.04
N CYS A 54 13.06 1.57 -1.53
CA CYS A 54 14.29 2.25 -1.93
C CYS A 54 15.39 1.98 -0.91
N VAL A 55 16.57 1.61 -1.39
CA VAL A 55 17.75 1.35 -0.58
C VAL A 55 18.90 2.25 -1.02
N SER A 56 19.56 2.91 -0.08
CA SER A 56 20.86 3.54 -0.27
C SER A 56 22.00 2.60 0.16
N GLU A 57 23.12 2.68 -0.54
CA GLU A 57 24.36 2.00 -0.17
C GLU A 57 25.58 2.91 -0.36
N GLU A 58 26.38 3.06 0.69
CA GLU A 58 27.59 3.89 0.74
C GLU A 58 28.66 3.15 1.54
N GLU A 59 29.80 2.85 0.91
CA GLU A 59 30.94 2.15 1.55
C GLU A 59 30.55 0.86 2.32
N GLY A 60 29.56 0.13 1.81
CA GLY A 60 29.04 -1.10 2.43
C GLY A 60 28.00 -0.88 3.55
N PHE A 61 27.75 0.37 3.96
CA PHE A 61 26.60 0.71 4.78
C PHE A 61 25.35 0.78 3.90
N ARG A 62 24.29 0.09 4.32
CA ARG A 62 23.08 -0.08 3.51
C ARG A 62 21.82 0.25 4.32
N GLN A 63 20.96 1.11 3.80
CA GLN A 63 19.79 1.64 4.51
C GLN A 63 18.56 1.69 3.62
N GLU A 64 17.41 1.25 4.15
CA GLU A 64 16.12 1.41 3.49
C GLU A 64 15.55 2.81 3.80
N LEU A 65 15.29 3.59 2.75
CA LEU A 65 14.84 4.98 2.86
C LEU A 65 13.34 5.14 2.66
N VAL A 66 12.76 4.28 1.81
CA VAL A 66 11.32 4.31 1.50
C VAL A 66 10.79 2.89 1.50
N LYS A 67 9.63 2.68 2.12
CA LYS A 67 8.82 1.46 2.02
C LYS A 67 7.37 1.85 1.73
N GLU A 68 6.89 1.48 0.56
CA GLU A 68 5.52 1.78 0.16
C GLU A 68 4.87 0.61 -0.58
N ARG A 69 3.54 0.61 -0.64
CA ARG A 69 2.78 -0.45 -1.32
C ARG A 69 1.81 0.15 -2.31
N LEU A 70 1.98 -0.17 -3.59
CA LEU A 70 1.05 0.25 -4.64
C LEU A 70 -0.16 -0.69 -4.62
N LEU A 71 -1.34 -0.12 -4.34
CA LEU A 71 -2.59 -0.87 -4.19
C LEU A 71 -3.50 -0.74 -5.41
N ASP A 72 -4.16 -1.85 -5.75
CA ASP A 72 -5.26 -1.85 -6.71
C ASP A 72 -6.55 -1.35 -6.04
N ARG A 73 -6.95 -0.13 -6.37
CA ARG A 73 -8.18 0.49 -5.85
C ARG A 73 -9.43 -0.31 -6.18
N GLN A 74 -9.50 -0.97 -7.33
CA GLN A 74 -10.68 -1.72 -7.75
C GLN A 74 -10.89 -2.97 -6.88
N ARG A 75 -9.80 -3.69 -6.56
CA ARG A 75 -9.87 -4.89 -5.71
C ARG A 75 -10.08 -4.55 -4.23
N SER A 76 -9.49 -3.45 -3.75
CA SER A 76 -9.63 -3.01 -2.35
C SER A 76 -11.02 -2.49 -2.01
N ALA A 77 -11.76 -1.91 -2.97
CA ALA A 77 -13.15 -1.53 -2.78
C ALA A 77 -14.09 -2.75 -2.69
N GLY A 78 -13.87 -3.79 -3.50
CA GLY A 78 -14.66 -5.02 -3.48
C GLY A 78 -14.58 -5.80 -2.16
N GLN A 79 -13.47 -5.66 -1.42
CA GLN A 79 -13.27 -6.31 -0.13
C GLN A 79 -13.98 -5.59 1.03
N ARG A 80 -14.23 -4.28 0.92
CA ARG A 80 -15.02 -3.52 1.92
C ARG A 80 -16.52 -3.64 1.71
N GLY A 81 -16.97 -4.05 0.51
CA GLY A 81 -18.39 -4.26 0.19
C GLY A 81 -18.99 -5.56 0.72
N SER A 82 -18.17 -6.48 1.24
CA SER A 82 -18.63 -7.72 1.87
C SER A 82 -18.72 -7.53 3.39
N ALA A 83 -19.45 -6.52 3.84
CA ALA A 83 -20.03 -6.57 5.17
C ALA A 83 -21.15 -7.61 5.09
N ALA A 84 -20.84 -8.86 5.41
CA ALA A 84 -21.86 -9.87 5.67
C ALA A 84 -22.85 -9.23 6.66
N ALA A 85 -24.14 -9.24 6.31
CA ALA A 85 -25.20 -8.79 7.19
C ALA A 85 -25.08 -9.60 8.50
N GLY A 86 -24.42 -9.02 9.49
CA GLY A 86 -24.35 -9.60 10.83
C GLY A 86 -25.76 -9.72 11.38
N PRO A 87 -26.07 -10.79 12.12
CA PRO A 87 -27.39 -10.92 12.73
C PRO A 87 -27.69 -9.66 13.57
N ALA A 88 -28.89 -9.13 13.37
CA ALA A 88 -29.37 -7.91 14.02
C ALA A 88 -29.03 -7.90 15.53
N PRO A 89 -28.63 -6.75 16.10
CA PRO A 89 -28.20 -6.68 17.47
C PRO A 89 -29.29 -7.21 18.42
N PRO A 90 -28.90 -7.93 19.50
CA PRO A 90 -29.81 -8.70 20.36
C PRO A 90 -30.89 -7.86 21.07
N ARG A 91 -30.80 -6.53 21.02
CA ARG A 91 -31.75 -5.63 21.67
C ARG A 91 -33.11 -5.56 20.98
N LEU A 92 -33.17 -5.75 19.65
CA LEU A 92 -34.46 -5.74 18.93
C LEU A 92 -35.28 -7.02 19.20
N ARG A 93 -34.61 -8.16 19.37
CA ARG A 93 -35.28 -9.45 19.62
C ARG A 93 -35.99 -9.50 20.97
N VAL A 94 -35.41 -8.90 22.01
CA VAL A 94 -36.03 -8.86 23.35
C VAL A 94 -37.26 -7.96 23.37
N LEU A 95 -37.23 -6.80 22.69
CA LEU A 95 -38.39 -5.92 22.59
C LEU A 95 -39.57 -6.59 21.88
N VAL A 96 -39.31 -7.33 20.79
CA VAL A 96 -40.38 -8.07 20.08
C VAL A 96 -41.01 -9.14 20.97
N LEU A 97 -40.21 -9.91 21.71
CA LEU A 97 -40.73 -10.94 22.62
C LEU A 97 -41.55 -10.34 23.79
N LEU A 98 -41.10 -9.20 24.34
CA LEU A 98 -41.82 -8.51 25.42
C LEU A 98 -43.15 -7.90 24.94
N LEU A 99 -43.20 -7.37 23.72
CA LEU A 99 -44.42 -6.87 23.12
C LEU A 99 -45.41 -8.03 22.86
N LEU A 100 -44.96 -9.15 22.32
CA LEU A 100 -45.81 -10.33 22.09
C LEU A 100 -46.38 -10.90 23.40
N ALA A 101 -45.59 -10.95 24.48
CA ALA A 101 -46.05 -11.43 25.78
C ALA A 101 -47.12 -10.53 26.42
N ARG A 102 -47.08 -9.21 26.15
CA ARG A 102 -48.06 -8.22 26.62
C ARG A 102 -49.39 -8.27 25.86
N LEU A 103 -49.41 -8.79 24.63
CA LEU A 103 -50.63 -8.98 23.83
C LEU A 103 -51.36 -10.29 24.15
N LEU A 104 -50.72 -11.21 24.86
CA LEU A 104 -51.24 -12.53 25.24
C LEU A 104 -51.76 -12.58 26.69
N HIS A 105 -51.73 -11.46 27.41
CA HIS A 105 -52.40 -11.22 28.69
C HIS A 105 -53.41 -10.07 28.53
#